data_AF-A0A6I9M973-F1
#
_entry.id   AF-A0A6I9M973-F1
#
_cell.length_a   1.000
_cell.length_b   1.000
_cell.length_c   1.000
_cell.angle_alpha   90.00
_cell.angle_beta   90.00
_cell.angle_gamma   90.00
#
_symmetry.space_group_name_H-M   'P 1'
#
loop_
_entity.id
_entity.type
_entity.pdbx_description
1 polymer ?
#
loop_
_entity_poly.entity_id
_entity_poly.type
_entity_poly.pdbx_seq_one_letter_code
_entity_poly.pdbx_strand_id
1 'polypeptide(L)'
;YHEKPSLSAWPSHIVPLGQHVELQCDSHSDYYTFKLYKELGNPIPPIQGRPFQKKFVFGPVTSEHAGTYRCYGLNYHYPTKISANSDPVKIIISGVYRKPFLLALQPPLVNLGEKVTLECRSEIMFDTFVLTSHKTGTIKDSFELSAEHYHGGSQANFSIGPMTPDDAGTYTCYGSFNHSPYECSESSDPIDIKITGLYKKPSLSALMEPVVMSGENMTLTCFSDLQFDMFHLSRGGVPKEHGLPSVKSHNGTFQDSFHLGPMVQAGNYRCYGSFRNSSHLWSTPSDHLYILVTGNCTSCTEADFTTNNRRNLHMLIGLSVTMILVFLIILIYSCCSAKKSKSQEQASESHLTTVRKQVQRSR
;
A
#
# COMPACT_ATOMS: atom_id res chain seq x y z
N TYR A 1 -39.05 22.47 -10.51
CA TYR A 1 -37.89 21.62 -10.23
C TYR A 1 -37.19 22.12 -8.99
N HIS A 2 -37.06 21.27 -7.97
CA HIS A 2 -36.25 21.59 -6.79
C HIS A 2 -34.79 21.30 -7.16
N GLU A 3 -33.93 22.30 -7.10
CA GLU A 3 -32.51 22.16 -7.44
C GLU A 3 -31.87 21.10 -6.54
N LYS A 4 -31.09 20.19 -7.11
CA LYS A 4 -30.43 19.11 -6.37
C LYS A 4 -29.03 19.57 -5.96
N PRO A 5 -28.66 19.55 -4.67
CA PRO A 5 -27.31 19.90 -4.25
C PRO A 5 -26.31 18.78 -4.55
N SER A 6 -25.03 19.12 -4.65
CA SER A 6 -23.92 18.18 -4.71
C SER A 6 -23.30 18.00 -3.33
N LEU A 7 -22.90 16.77 -2.99
CA LEU A 7 -22.16 16.45 -1.78
C LEU A 7 -20.80 15.89 -2.18
N SER A 8 -19.74 16.36 -1.54
CA SER A 8 -18.36 15.93 -1.78
C SER A 8 -17.61 15.69 -0.47
N ALA A 9 -16.57 14.86 -0.51
CA ALA A 9 -15.70 14.57 0.61
C ALA A 9 -14.25 14.99 0.29
N TRP A 10 -13.60 15.67 1.24
CA TRP A 10 -12.23 16.14 1.11
C TRP A 10 -11.40 15.79 2.35
N PRO A 11 -10.13 15.34 2.21
CA PRO A 11 -9.40 15.15 0.95
C PRO A 11 -9.81 13.88 0.19
N SER A 12 -10.51 12.96 0.86
CA SER A 12 -10.93 11.67 0.30
C SER A 12 -12.17 11.15 1.03
N HIS A 13 -12.91 10.26 0.36
CA HIS A 13 -14.02 9.52 0.96
C HIS A 13 -13.55 8.26 1.74
N ILE A 14 -12.31 7.79 1.50
CA ILE A 14 -11.63 6.78 2.32
C ILE A 14 -10.71 7.54 3.31
N VAL A 15 -11.00 7.42 4.60
CA VAL A 15 -10.40 8.26 5.65
C VAL A 15 -9.71 7.37 6.70
N PRO A 16 -8.39 7.50 6.92
CA PRO A 16 -7.71 6.71 7.95
C PRO A 16 -8.20 7.04 9.36
N LEU A 17 -8.21 6.04 10.25
CA LEU A 17 -8.51 6.23 11.68
C LEU A 17 -7.71 7.40 12.28
N GLY A 18 -8.39 8.22 13.07
CA GLY A 18 -7.80 9.39 13.72
C GLY A 18 -7.59 10.61 12.81
N GLN A 19 -7.75 10.48 11.49
CA GLN A 19 -7.68 11.62 10.56
C GLN A 19 -8.98 12.42 10.53
N HIS A 20 -9.08 13.40 9.64
CA HIS A 20 -10.23 14.29 9.48
C HIS A 20 -10.75 14.26 8.04
N VAL A 21 -12.03 14.53 7.89
CA VAL A 21 -12.69 14.66 6.57
C VAL A 21 -13.68 15.82 6.60
N GLU A 22 -13.68 16.62 5.55
CA GLU A 22 -14.68 17.65 5.31
C GLU A 22 -15.71 17.12 4.30
N LEU A 23 -16.98 17.12 4.69
CA LEU A 23 -18.11 16.95 3.79
C LEU A 23 -18.63 18.33 3.41
N GLN A 24 -18.60 18.66 2.12
CA GLN A 24 -19.09 19.93 1.60
C GLN A 24 -20.32 19.70 0.72
N CYS A 25 -21.40 20.40 1.06
CA CYS A 25 -22.63 20.43 0.28
C CYS A 25 -22.71 21.74 -0.50
N ASP A 26 -22.94 21.66 -1.81
CA ASP A 26 -22.95 22.78 -2.74
C ASP A 26 -24.23 22.84 -3.58
N SER A 27 -24.59 24.02 -4.06
CA SER A 27 -25.69 24.29 -5.00
C SER A 27 -25.27 25.46 -5.88
N HIS A 28 -25.89 25.61 -7.07
CA HIS A 28 -25.68 26.79 -7.91
C HIS A 28 -26.22 28.07 -7.28
N SER A 29 -27.14 27.96 -6.32
CA SER A 29 -27.77 29.09 -5.66
C SER A 29 -27.22 29.31 -4.24
N ASP A 30 -26.72 30.51 -3.95
CA ASP A 30 -26.16 30.86 -2.63
C ASP A 30 -27.22 31.05 -1.52
N TYR A 31 -28.51 31.03 -1.89
CA TYR A 31 -29.62 31.18 -0.95
C TYR A 31 -29.97 29.89 -0.17
N TYR A 32 -29.29 28.79 -0.48
CA TYR A 32 -29.47 27.54 0.23
C TYR A 32 -28.47 27.39 1.37
N THR A 33 -28.96 26.85 2.47
CA THR A 33 -28.08 26.25 3.48
C THR A 33 -28.47 24.83 3.74
N PHE A 34 -27.46 24.02 4.06
CA PHE A 34 -27.59 22.59 3.95
C PHE A 34 -27.65 21.92 5.30
N LYS A 35 -28.39 20.83 5.35
CA LYS A 35 -28.37 19.89 6.46
C LYS A 35 -27.84 18.58 5.93
N LEU A 36 -26.75 18.14 6.53
CA LEU A 36 -26.17 16.83 6.31
C LEU A 36 -26.89 15.81 7.19
N TYR A 37 -27.08 14.59 6.71
CA TYR A 37 -27.53 13.48 7.51
C TYR A 37 -26.91 12.17 7.02
N LYS A 38 -26.84 11.20 7.92
CA LYS A 38 -26.40 9.83 7.64
C LYS A 38 -27.65 8.98 7.38
N GLU A 39 -27.67 8.19 6.31
CA GLU A 39 -28.87 7.40 5.93
C GLU A 39 -29.22 6.33 6.97
N LEU A 40 -28.21 5.70 7.58
CA LEU A 40 -28.34 4.58 8.49
C LEU A 40 -27.35 4.71 9.66
N GLY A 41 -27.78 4.27 10.85
CA GLY A 41 -26.98 4.27 12.07
C GLY A 41 -27.28 5.44 13.01
N ASN A 42 -26.54 5.50 14.12
CA ASN A 42 -26.74 6.55 15.12
C ASN A 42 -26.39 7.94 14.55
N PRO A 43 -27.17 8.97 14.89
CA PRO A 43 -26.81 10.35 14.59
C PRO A 43 -25.43 10.67 15.18
N ILE A 44 -24.54 11.25 14.39
CA ILE A 44 -23.20 11.60 14.86
C ILE A 44 -23.27 12.99 15.50
N PRO A 45 -22.67 13.21 16.70
CA PRO A 45 -22.76 14.49 17.41
C PRO A 45 -22.46 15.76 16.60
N PRO A 46 -21.50 15.82 15.63
CA PRO A 46 -21.28 16.99 14.79
C PRO A 46 -22.45 17.33 13.85
N ILE A 47 -23.36 16.38 13.60
CA ILE A 47 -24.52 16.54 12.72
C ILE A 47 -25.76 16.93 13.54
N GLN A 48 -25.81 16.49 14.80
CA GLN A 48 -26.96 16.69 15.68
C GLN A 48 -26.91 18.08 16.33
N GLY A 49 -27.91 18.92 16.05
CA GLY A 49 -28.05 20.25 16.66
C GLY A 49 -27.20 21.37 16.02
N ARG A 50 -26.44 21.09 14.95
CA ARG A 50 -25.76 22.15 14.19
C ARG A 50 -26.74 22.92 13.30
N PRO A 51 -26.56 24.25 13.13
CA PRO A 51 -27.31 25.03 12.16
C PRO A 51 -27.00 24.57 10.73
N PHE A 52 -27.85 24.96 9.78
CA PHE A 52 -27.61 24.68 8.37
C PHE A 52 -26.25 25.29 7.95
N GLN A 53 -25.38 24.48 7.37
CA GLN A 53 -24.00 24.83 7.04
C GLN A 53 -23.65 24.29 5.65
N LYS A 54 -22.64 24.89 5.04
CA LYS A 54 -22.11 24.45 3.75
C LYS A 54 -21.05 23.35 3.89
N LYS A 55 -20.29 23.39 4.99
CA LYS A 55 -19.15 22.49 5.28
C LYS A 55 -19.32 21.81 6.63
N PHE A 56 -19.03 20.52 6.67
CA PHE A 56 -19.13 19.68 7.86
C PHE A 56 -17.81 18.92 8.05
N VAL A 57 -17.03 19.33 9.05
CA VAL A 57 -15.74 18.69 9.35
C VAL A 57 -15.95 17.62 10.43
N PHE A 58 -15.53 16.39 10.12
CA PHE A 58 -15.46 15.27 11.06
C PHE A 58 -14.00 14.97 11.39
N GLY A 59 -13.73 14.60 12.64
CA GLY A 59 -12.38 14.39 13.08
C GLY A 59 -12.18 14.58 14.58
N PRO A 60 -11.32 13.78 15.23
CA PRO A 60 -10.68 12.55 14.73
C PRO A 60 -11.72 11.46 14.38
N VAL A 61 -11.62 10.86 13.19
CA VAL A 61 -12.62 9.86 12.76
C VAL A 61 -12.41 8.51 13.42
N THR A 62 -13.51 7.81 13.63
CA THR A 62 -13.64 6.46 14.19
C THR A 62 -14.63 5.67 13.32
N SER A 63 -14.75 4.35 13.53
CA SER A 63 -15.74 3.51 12.86
C SER A 63 -17.19 4.03 12.93
N GLU A 64 -17.56 4.80 13.96
CA GLU A 64 -18.91 5.38 14.07
C GLU A 64 -19.21 6.41 12.96
N HIS A 65 -18.15 7.01 12.41
CA HIS A 65 -18.25 7.97 11.30
C HIS A 65 -18.40 7.28 9.94
N ALA A 66 -18.19 5.96 9.86
CA ALA A 66 -18.33 5.19 8.63
C ALA A 66 -19.81 5.11 8.19
N GLY A 67 -20.12 5.33 6.92
CA GLY A 67 -21.49 5.19 6.41
C GLY A 67 -21.82 6.04 5.20
N THR A 68 -23.09 6.02 4.80
CA THR A 68 -23.61 6.77 3.65
C THR A 68 -24.27 8.08 4.10
N TYR A 69 -23.83 9.19 3.49
CA TYR A 69 -24.27 10.54 3.81
C TYR A 69 -24.99 11.19 2.63
N ARG A 70 -25.97 12.03 2.95
CA ARG A 70 -26.63 12.93 2.00
C ARG A 70 -26.84 14.29 2.62
N CYS A 71 -26.99 15.30 1.77
CA CYS A 71 -27.43 16.62 2.19
C CYS A 71 -28.66 17.07 1.41
N TYR A 72 -29.43 17.97 2.04
CA TYR A 72 -30.46 18.76 1.38
C TYR A 72 -30.36 20.21 1.84
N GLY A 73 -30.79 21.12 0.98
CA GLY A 73 -30.80 22.56 1.20
C GLY A 73 -32.17 23.09 1.64
N LEU A 74 -32.15 24.09 2.50
CA LEU A 74 -33.28 24.95 2.84
C LEU A 74 -33.06 26.32 2.21
N ASN A 75 -34.06 26.84 1.50
CA ASN A 75 -33.99 28.17 0.93
C ASN A 75 -34.34 29.23 1.98
N TYR A 76 -33.44 30.18 2.26
CA TYR A 76 -33.71 31.20 3.27
C TYR A 76 -34.79 32.22 2.89
N HIS A 77 -35.02 32.46 1.59
CA HIS A 77 -36.11 33.33 1.13
C HIS A 77 -37.48 32.66 1.23
N TYR A 78 -37.52 31.32 1.17
CA TYR A 78 -38.73 30.52 1.23
C TYR A 78 -38.53 29.30 2.15
N PRO A 79 -38.62 29.49 3.49
CA PRO A 79 -38.25 28.46 4.49
C PRO A 79 -39.11 27.20 4.45
N THR A 80 -40.22 27.20 3.72
CA THR A 80 -41.09 26.03 3.52
C THR A 80 -40.64 25.14 2.35
N LYS A 81 -39.64 25.57 1.58
CA LYS A 81 -39.16 24.86 0.38
C LYS A 81 -37.81 24.23 0.63
N ILE A 82 -37.81 22.90 0.74
CA ILE A 82 -36.59 22.07 0.76
C ILE A 82 -36.15 21.70 -0.66
N SER A 83 -34.85 21.47 -0.84
CA SER A 83 -34.28 20.92 -2.06
C SER A 83 -34.56 19.42 -2.19
N ALA A 84 -34.21 18.84 -3.35
CA ALA A 84 -34.02 17.40 -3.44
C ALA A 84 -32.79 16.96 -2.61
N ASN A 85 -32.71 15.68 -2.25
CA ASN A 85 -31.49 15.14 -1.62
C ASN A 85 -30.36 15.02 -2.63
N SER A 86 -29.13 15.24 -2.19
CA SER A 86 -27.91 14.99 -2.96
C SER A 86 -27.79 13.51 -3.36
N ASP A 87 -26.86 13.26 -4.28
CA ASP A 87 -26.32 11.91 -4.42
C ASP A 87 -25.60 11.48 -3.13
N PRO A 88 -25.62 10.18 -2.81
CA PRO A 88 -25.00 9.66 -1.60
C PRO A 88 -23.48 9.68 -1.71
N VAL A 89 -22.80 10.01 -0.60
CA VAL A 89 -21.36 9.85 -0.44
C VAL A 89 -21.09 8.83 0.65
N LYS A 90 -20.35 7.77 0.33
CA LYS A 90 -19.92 6.74 1.30
C LYS A 90 -18.60 7.18 1.93
N ILE A 91 -18.60 7.37 3.25
CA ILE A 91 -17.37 7.54 4.02
C ILE A 91 -16.93 6.17 4.53
N ILE A 92 -15.74 5.77 4.10
CA ILE A 92 -15.10 4.50 4.47
C ILE A 92 -13.96 4.81 5.41
N ILE A 93 -13.88 4.10 6.53
CA ILE A 93 -12.82 4.25 7.52
C ILE A 93 -11.74 3.21 7.26
N SER A 94 -10.52 3.68 6.96
CA SER A 94 -9.36 2.81 6.72
C SER A 94 -8.49 2.68 7.96
N GLY A 95 -7.65 1.65 7.98
CA GLY A 95 -6.75 1.36 9.10
C GLY A 95 -7.35 0.50 10.20
N VAL A 96 -8.52 -0.10 9.97
CA VAL A 96 -9.15 -1.04 10.91
C VAL A 96 -8.45 -2.41 10.87
N TYR A 97 -7.96 -2.81 9.70
CA TYR A 97 -7.25 -4.07 9.46
C TYR A 97 -5.83 -3.83 8.95
N ARG A 98 -4.95 -4.84 9.04
CA ARG A 98 -3.58 -4.76 8.52
C ARG A 98 -3.56 -4.56 7.00
N LYS A 99 -2.63 -3.73 6.49
CA LYS A 99 -2.48 -3.47 5.05
C LYS A 99 -2.23 -4.73 4.21
N PRO A 100 -2.79 -4.81 2.99
CA PRO A 100 -2.42 -5.80 2.00
C PRO A 100 -1.11 -5.40 1.29
N PHE A 101 -0.60 -6.30 0.46
CA PHE A 101 0.53 -6.10 -0.43
C PHE A 101 0.02 -5.86 -1.85
N LEU A 102 0.49 -4.79 -2.49
CA LEU A 102 0.21 -4.48 -3.89
C LEU A 102 1.45 -4.76 -4.73
N LEU A 103 1.26 -5.47 -5.84
CA LEU A 103 2.32 -5.92 -6.74
C LEU A 103 1.92 -5.60 -8.18
N ALA A 104 2.87 -5.17 -9.00
CA ALA A 104 2.69 -5.09 -10.45
C ALA A 104 3.23 -6.36 -11.09
N LEU A 105 2.39 -7.09 -11.85
CA LEU A 105 2.80 -8.33 -12.50
C LEU A 105 3.71 -8.09 -13.71
N GLN A 106 3.69 -6.87 -14.26
CA GLN A 106 4.58 -6.38 -15.30
C GLN A 106 5.33 -5.13 -14.82
N PRO A 107 6.45 -4.74 -15.46
CA PRO A 107 7.14 -3.50 -15.11
C PRO A 107 6.19 -2.29 -15.16
N PRO A 108 6.32 -1.34 -14.21
CA PRO A 108 5.39 -0.21 -14.08
C PRO A 108 5.61 0.91 -15.11
N LEU A 109 6.38 0.65 -16.18
CA LEU A 109 6.46 1.46 -17.39
C LEU A 109 5.60 0.83 -18.46
N VAL A 110 4.47 1.47 -18.78
CA VAL A 110 3.45 0.91 -19.66
C VAL A 110 3.28 1.81 -20.87
N ASN A 111 3.30 1.26 -22.09
CA ASN A 111 3.04 2.09 -23.27
C ASN A 111 1.55 2.42 -23.39
N LEU A 112 1.24 3.51 -24.10
CA LEU A 112 -0.12 3.83 -24.49
C LEU A 112 -0.82 2.63 -25.18
N GLY A 113 -2.06 2.38 -24.78
CA GLY A 113 -2.89 1.30 -25.32
C GLY A 113 -2.57 -0.10 -24.78
N GLU A 114 -1.47 -0.28 -24.04
CA GLU A 114 -1.17 -1.55 -23.37
C GLU A 114 -2.02 -1.73 -22.10
N LYS A 115 -1.88 -2.89 -21.45
CA LYS A 115 -2.54 -3.23 -20.19
C LYS A 115 -1.50 -3.59 -19.14
N VAL A 116 -1.79 -3.28 -17.89
CA VAL A 116 -1.04 -3.76 -16.73
C VAL A 116 -1.98 -4.51 -15.80
N THR A 117 -1.45 -5.49 -15.09
CA THR A 117 -2.16 -6.16 -14.01
C THR A 117 -1.52 -5.84 -12.68
N LEU A 118 -2.32 -5.29 -11.77
CA LEU A 118 -1.94 -5.09 -10.38
C LEU A 118 -2.57 -6.20 -9.53
N GLU A 119 -1.73 -6.98 -8.86
CA GLU A 119 -2.15 -8.01 -7.92
C GLU A 119 -2.16 -7.43 -6.51
N CYS A 120 -3.30 -7.49 -5.85
CA CYS A 120 -3.42 -7.18 -4.44
C CYS A 120 -3.58 -8.46 -3.63
N ARG A 121 -2.75 -8.65 -2.61
CA ARG A 121 -2.67 -9.89 -1.82
C ARG A 121 -2.66 -9.60 -0.32
N SER A 122 -3.29 -10.44 0.47
CA SER A 122 -3.25 -10.37 1.93
C SER A 122 -3.20 -11.77 2.54
N GLU A 123 -2.60 -11.89 3.72
CA GLU A 123 -2.74 -13.07 4.58
C GLU A 123 -4.13 -13.13 5.24
N ILE A 124 -4.84 -11.99 5.28
CA ILE A 124 -6.21 -11.90 5.76
C ILE A 124 -7.17 -12.31 4.63
N MET A 125 -8.17 -13.12 4.95
CA MET A 125 -9.25 -13.55 4.05
C MET A 125 -10.26 -12.43 3.80
N PHE A 126 -9.85 -11.32 3.20
CA PHE A 126 -10.80 -10.29 2.79
C PHE A 126 -11.77 -10.82 1.74
N ASP A 127 -13.01 -10.33 1.74
CA ASP A 127 -14.03 -10.69 0.75
C ASP A 127 -13.89 -9.85 -0.52
N THR A 128 -13.41 -8.62 -0.38
CA THR A 128 -13.30 -7.62 -1.44
C THR A 128 -11.98 -6.87 -1.32
N PHE A 129 -11.36 -6.58 -2.46
CA PHE A 129 -10.25 -5.63 -2.55
C PHE A 129 -10.70 -4.38 -3.29
N VAL A 130 -10.21 -3.23 -2.83
CA VAL A 130 -10.44 -1.92 -3.45
C VAL A 130 -9.10 -1.35 -3.90
N LEU A 131 -8.89 -1.26 -5.21
CA LEU A 131 -7.77 -0.57 -5.80
C LEU A 131 -8.15 0.90 -6.01
N THR A 132 -7.27 1.82 -5.63
CA THR A 132 -7.50 3.26 -5.78
C THR A 132 -6.35 3.88 -6.55
N SER A 133 -6.68 4.79 -7.46
CA SER A 133 -5.71 5.62 -8.17
C SER A 133 -5.69 7.03 -7.57
N HIS A 134 -4.51 7.61 -7.46
CA HIS A 134 -4.29 8.92 -6.84
C HIS A 134 -3.74 9.91 -7.85
N LYS A 135 -4.29 11.13 -7.81
CA LYS A 135 -3.78 12.29 -8.56
C LYS A 135 -3.74 13.48 -7.60
N THR A 136 -2.59 14.16 -7.55
CA THR A 136 -2.38 15.35 -6.70
C THR A 136 -2.76 15.15 -5.21
N GLY A 137 -2.55 13.94 -4.68
CA GLY A 137 -2.84 13.62 -3.27
C GLY A 137 -4.31 13.32 -2.94
N THR A 138 -5.17 13.20 -3.95
CA THR A 138 -6.58 12.81 -3.81
C THR A 138 -6.89 11.55 -4.61
N ILE A 139 -7.85 10.74 -4.15
CA ILE A 139 -8.34 9.59 -4.90
C ILE A 139 -9.07 10.10 -6.15
N LYS A 140 -8.60 9.67 -7.32
CA LYS A 140 -9.20 9.96 -8.62
C LYS A 140 -10.27 8.92 -8.94
N ASP A 141 -9.87 7.65 -8.98
CA ASP A 141 -10.75 6.52 -9.29
C ASP A 141 -10.58 5.39 -8.27
N SER A 142 -11.60 4.56 -8.14
CA SER A 142 -11.59 3.36 -7.29
C SER A 142 -12.23 2.18 -8.03
N PHE A 143 -11.63 1.01 -7.90
CA PHE A 143 -12.07 -0.23 -8.52
C PHE A 143 -12.21 -1.30 -7.44
N GLU A 144 -13.36 -1.96 -7.40
CA GLU A 144 -13.65 -3.02 -6.43
C GLU A 144 -13.65 -4.37 -7.15
N LEU A 145 -13.03 -5.38 -6.54
CA LEU A 145 -13.07 -6.76 -7.01
C LEU A 145 -13.28 -7.72 -5.85
N SER A 146 -14.07 -8.76 -6.07
CA SER A 146 -14.16 -9.90 -5.14
C SER A 146 -12.81 -10.57 -5.02
N ALA A 147 -12.45 -10.91 -3.79
CA ALA A 147 -11.22 -11.61 -3.50
C ALA A 147 -11.34 -13.11 -3.78
N GLU A 148 -10.24 -13.70 -4.21
CA GLU A 148 -10.07 -15.14 -4.40
C GLU A 148 -9.21 -15.72 -3.27
N HIS A 149 -9.44 -16.98 -2.92
CA HIS A 149 -8.62 -17.68 -1.93
C HIS A 149 -7.23 -17.98 -2.50
N TYR A 150 -6.19 -17.64 -1.75
CA TYR A 150 -4.81 -17.82 -2.19
C TYR A 150 -3.87 -18.14 -1.03
N HIS A 151 -3.28 -19.34 -1.03
CA HIS A 151 -2.26 -19.78 -0.06
C HIS A 151 -2.57 -19.44 1.42
N GLY A 152 -3.81 -19.64 1.86
CA GLY A 152 -4.19 -19.34 3.25
C GLY A 152 -4.40 -17.85 3.54
N GLY A 153 -4.51 -17.02 2.51
CA GLY A 153 -5.03 -15.65 2.53
C GLY A 153 -5.96 -15.39 1.34
N SER A 154 -6.05 -14.14 0.90
CA SER A 154 -6.83 -13.76 -0.27
C SER A 154 -6.09 -12.83 -1.23
N GLN A 155 -6.49 -12.83 -2.50
CA GLN A 155 -5.93 -11.94 -3.52
C GLN A 155 -6.97 -11.49 -4.56
N ALA A 156 -6.65 -10.46 -5.32
CA ALA A 156 -7.40 -10.04 -6.50
C ALA A 156 -6.47 -9.43 -7.56
N ASN A 157 -6.76 -9.70 -8.84
CA ASN A 157 -5.99 -9.23 -9.98
C ASN A 157 -6.76 -8.14 -10.75
N PHE A 158 -6.29 -6.90 -10.66
CA PHE A 158 -6.87 -5.75 -11.35
C PHE A 158 -6.19 -5.56 -12.70
N SER A 159 -6.88 -5.86 -13.80
CA SER A 159 -6.39 -5.54 -15.15
C SER A 159 -6.82 -4.14 -15.54
N ILE A 160 -5.84 -3.24 -15.72
CA ILE A 160 -6.06 -1.84 -16.06
C ILE A 160 -5.66 -1.63 -17.51
N GLY A 161 -6.55 -1.01 -18.29
CA GLY A 161 -6.30 -0.59 -19.66
C GLY A 161 -7.41 -1.02 -20.64
N PRO A 162 -7.31 -0.63 -21.92
CA PRO A 162 -6.13 -0.04 -22.58
C PRO A 162 -5.72 1.32 -21.99
N MET A 163 -4.44 1.50 -21.68
CA MET A 163 -3.92 2.65 -20.95
C MET A 163 -4.02 3.96 -21.74
N THR A 164 -4.53 4.98 -21.07
CA THR A 164 -4.59 6.38 -21.51
C THR A 164 -3.79 7.27 -20.56
N PRO A 165 -3.39 8.50 -20.94
CA PRO A 165 -2.63 9.38 -20.05
C PRO A 165 -3.29 9.65 -18.69
N ASP A 166 -4.62 9.54 -18.59
CA ASP A 166 -5.35 9.74 -17.34
C ASP A 166 -5.23 8.56 -16.36
N ASP A 167 -4.76 7.40 -16.83
CA ASP A 167 -4.51 6.21 -16.01
C ASP A 167 -3.11 6.24 -15.37
N ALA A 168 -2.27 7.21 -15.74
CA ALA A 168 -0.97 7.42 -15.11
C ALA A 168 -1.14 7.98 -13.70
N GLY A 169 -0.45 7.41 -12.72
CA GLY A 169 -0.58 7.86 -11.33
C GLY A 169 -0.02 6.87 -10.33
N THR A 170 -0.37 7.12 -9.07
CA THR A 170 0.00 6.27 -7.94
C THR A 170 -1.19 5.41 -7.56
N TYR A 171 -0.97 4.11 -7.40
CA TYR A 171 -2.01 3.13 -7.08
C TYR A 171 -1.77 2.55 -5.69
N THR A 172 -2.85 2.36 -4.94
CA THR A 172 -2.83 1.70 -3.62
C THR A 172 -4.02 0.76 -3.49
N CYS A 173 -3.90 -0.28 -2.66
CA CYS A 173 -4.95 -1.25 -2.45
C CYS A 173 -5.38 -1.33 -0.98
N TYR A 174 -6.66 -1.63 -0.78
CA TYR A 174 -7.29 -1.90 0.51
C TYR A 174 -8.02 -3.23 0.47
N GLY A 175 -8.10 -3.92 1.61
CA GLY A 175 -8.97 -5.08 1.81
C GLY A 175 -10.17 -4.72 2.69
N SER A 176 -11.34 -5.28 2.39
CA SER A 176 -12.57 -5.09 3.15
C SER A 176 -13.38 -6.38 3.26
N PHE A 177 -14.32 -6.39 4.19
CA PHE A 177 -15.26 -7.48 4.39
C PHE A 177 -16.68 -7.04 4.00
N ASN A 178 -17.47 -7.96 3.46
CA ASN A 178 -18.84 -7.67 3.04
C ASN A 178 -19.76 -7.34 4.21
N HIS A 179 -19.47 -7.88 5.40
CA HIS A 179 -20.23 -7.59 6.62
C HIS A 179 -19.90 -6.21 7.24
N SER A 180 -18.78 -5.60 6.84
CA SER A 180 -18.33 -4.27 7.29
C SER A 180 -17.91 -3.41 6.10
N PRO A 181 -18.84 -3.06 5.19
CA PRO A 181 -18.51 -2.44 3.88
C PRO A 181 -18.02 -0.99 3.98
N TYR A 182 -18.12 -0.36 5.16
CA TYR A 182 -17.59 0.98 5.41
C TYR A 182 -16.28 0.98 6.19
N GLU A 183 -15.67 -0.18 6.39
CA GLU A 183 -14.38 -0.33 7.03
C GLU A 183 -13.42 -1.08 6.10
N CYS A 184 -12.17 -0.63 6.06
CA CYS A 184 -11.15 -1.31 5.29
C CYS A 184 -9.80 -1.32 6.03
N SER A 185 -8.88 -2.10 5.46
CA SER A 185 -7.51 -2.18 5.93
C SER A 185 -6.79 -0.83 5.90
N GLU A 186 -5.59 -0.77 6.47
CA GLU A 186 -4.60 0.22 6.06
C GLU A 186 -4.32 0.11 4.55
N SER A 187 -3.88 1.22 3.96
CA SER A 187 -3.43 1.25 2.56
C SER A 187 -2.20 0.36 2.37
N SER A 188 -2.14 -0.37 1.25
CA SER A 188 -0.90 -0.98 0.78
C SER A 188 0.18 0.08 0.54
N ASP A 189 1.43 -0.39 0.41
CA ASP A 189 2.48 0.45 -0.17
C ASP A 189 2.12 0.82 -1.62
N PRO A 190 2.40 2.06 -2.06
CA PRO A 190 1.95 2.55 -3.35
C PRO A 190 2.80 2.00 -4.51
N ILE A 191 2.18 1.85 -5.68
CA ILE A 191 2.87 1.60 -6.95
C ILE A 191 2.63 2.76 -7.90
N ASP A 192 3.72 3.32 -8.40
CA ASP A 192 3.71 4.37 -9.40
C ASP A 192 3.69 3.78 -10.82
N ILE A 193 2.58 3.91 -11.53
CA ILE A 193 2.49 3.57 -12.94
C ILE A 193 2.88 4.80 -13.77
N LYS A 194 3.86 4.61 -14.65
CA LYS A 194 4.33 5.62 -15.61
C LYS A 194 3.89 5.20 -17.01
N ILE A 195 3.28 6.12 -17.75
CA ILE A 195 2.86 5.87 -19.13
C ILE A 195 3.87 6.45 -20.10
N THR A 196 4.33 5.63 -21.04
CA THR A 196 5.33 5.98 -22.06
C THR A 196 4.72 6.08 -23.45
N GLY A 197 5.42 6.76 -24.37
CA GLY A 197 5.03 6.84 -25.79
C GLY A 197 4.32 8.12 -26.23
N LEU A 198 4.20 9.12 -25.35
CA LEU A 198 3.49 10.38 -25.65
C LEU A 198 4.35 11.41 -26.41
N TYR A 199 5.63 11.50 -26.07
CA TYR A 199 6.54 12.54 -26.58
C TYR A 199 7.70 11.94 -27.39
N LYS A 200 8.33 12.75 -28.25
CA LYS A 200 9.50 12.35 -29.05
C LYS A 200 10.58 11.74 -28.14
N LYS A 201 11.19 10.63 -28.58
CA LYS A 201 12.22 9.94 -27.81
C LYS A 201 13.47 10.83 -27.61
N PRO A 202 14.08 10.82 -26.41
CA PRO A 202 15.42 11.35 -26.20
C PRO A 202 16.47 10.38 -26.74
N SER A 203 17.73 10.80 -26.67
CA SER A 203 18.90 9.99 -26.99
C SER A 203 19.65 9.65 -25.70
N LEU A 204 20.13 8.42 -25.61
CA LEU A 204 20.96 7.93 -24.51
C LEU A 204 22.35 7.63 -25.04
N SER A 205 23.36 8.20 -24.42
CA SER A 205 24.76 7.90 -24.71
C SER A 205 25.52 7.54 -23.44
N ALA A 206 26.63 6.85 -23.64
CA ALA A 206 27.60 6.54 -22.60
C ALA A 206 28.87 7.36 -22.87
N LEU A 207 29.48 7.89 -21.81
CA LEU A 207 30.73 8.64 -21.94
C LEU A 207 31.91 7.73 -22.32
N MET A 208 31.87 6.48 -21.86
CA MET A 208 32.87 5.45 -22.10
C MET A 208 32.28 4.31 -22.93
N GLU A 209 33.13 3.38 -23.37
CA GLU A 209 32.64 2.16 -24.00
C GLU A 209 31.71 1.41 -23.04
N PRO A 210 30.61 0.77 -23.48
CA PRO A 210 29.59 0.18 -22.60
C PRO A 210 30.04 -1.16 -21.97
N VAL A 211 31.31 -1.24 -21.58
CA VAL A 211 31.97 -2.34 -20.89
C VAL A 211 32.63 -1.75 -19.64
N VAL A 212 32.21 -2.19 -18.46
CA VAL A 212 32.64 -1.63 -17.17
C VAL A 212 33.20 -2.73 -16.29
N MET A 213 34.35 -2.53 -15.65
CA MET A 213 34.83 -3.51 -14.68
C MET A 213 34.06 -3.40 -13.36
N SER A 214 33.89 -4.51 -12.65
CA SER A 214 33.27 -4.50 -11.32
C SER A 214 33.98 -3.51 -10.38
N GLY A 215 33.24 -2.59 -9.77
CA GLY A 215 33.77 -1.54 -8.91
C GLY A 215 34.02 -0.20 -9.60
N GLU A 216 33.92 -0.13 -10.93
CA GLU A 216 34.04 1.12 -11.68
C GLU A 216 32.69 1.85 -11.80
N ASN A 217 32.78 3.17 -11.93
CA ASN A 217 31.62 4.03 -12.13
C ASN A 217 31.35 4.23 -13.62
N MET A 218 30.08 4.34 -13.98
CA MET A 218 29.67 4.63 -15.35
C MET A 218 28.78 5.87 -15.39
N THR A 219 28.95 6.70 -16.40
CA THR A 219 28.09 7.87 -16.62
C THR A 219 27.32 7.71 -17.93
N LEU A 220 25.99 7.79 -17.82
CA LEU A 220 25.08 7.81 -18.95
C LEU A 220 24.48 9.20 -19.12
N THR A 221 24.58 9.77 -20.31
CA THR A 221 23.99 11.08 -20.61
C THR A 221 22.71 10.87 -21.42
N CYS A 222 21.60 11.40 -20.91
CA CYS A 222 20.36 11.49 -21.65
C CYS A 222 20.19 12.91 -22.16
N PHE A 223 19.83 13.08 -23.43
CA PHE A 223 19.65 14.39 -24.03
C PHE A 223 18.51 14.43 -25.06
N SER A 224 17.95 15.62 -25.28
CA SER A 224 16.90 15.87 -26.25
C SER A 224 16.96 17.31 -26.75
N ASP A 225 16.48 17.54 -27.97
CA ASP A 225 16.18 18.89 -28.46
C ASP A 225 14.90 19.43 -27.82
N LEU A 226 14.02 18.53 -27.34
CA LEU A 226 12.81 18.91 -26.64
C LEU A 226 13.16 19.34 -25.20
N GLN A 227 12.59 20.45 -24.78
CA GLN A 227 12.77 21.01 -23.43
C GLN A 227 11.99 20.20 -22.39
N PHE A 228 12.42 18.97 -22.12
CA PHE A 228 11.95 18.24 -20.95
C PHE A 228 12.43 18.94 -19.68
N ASP A 229 11.62 18.89 -18.63
CA ASP A 229 12.00 19.41 -17.31
C ASP A 229 12.82 18.39 -16.52
N MET A 230 12.54 17.10 -16.73
CA MET A 230 13.18 15.99 -16.02
C MET A 230 13.53 14.86 -17.00
N PHE A 231 14.68 14.24 -16.80
CA PHE A 231 15.05 12.98 -17.43
C PHE A 231 14.94 11.81 -16.45
N HIS A 232 14.59 10.64 -16.95
CA HIS A 232 14.47 9.40 -16.17
C HIS A 232 15.25 8.28 -16.84
N LEU A 233 15.75 7.35 -16.04
CA LEU A 233 16.49 6.17 -16.50
C LEU A 233 15.75 4.90 -16.06
N SER A 234 15.62 3.93 -16.95
CA SER A 234 15.12 2.60 -16.62
C SER A 234 16.16 1.54 -16.95
N ARG A 235 16.08 0.40 -16.24
CA ARG A 235 16.87 -0.80 -16.54
C ARG A 235 15.93 -1.99 -16.61
N GLY A 236 15.90 -2.67 -17.76
CA GLY A 236 15.01 -3.81 -17.97
C GLY A 236 13.52 -3.47 -17.80
N GLY A 237 13.13 -2.22 -18.07
CA GLY A 237 11.75 -1.74 -17.88
C GLY A 237 11.42 -1.24 -16.47
N VAL A 238 12.31 -1.42 -15.49
CA VAL A 238 12.12 -0.90 -14.13
C VAL A 238 12.72 0.51 -14.04
N PRO A 239 11.92 1.54 -13.67
CA PRO A 239 12.44 2.88 -13.51
C PRO A 239 13.38 2.97 -12.30
N LYS A 240 14.45 3.75 -12.43
CA LYS A 240 15.30 4.12 -11.30
C LYS A 240 14.58 5.17 -10.46
N GLU A 241 14.77 5.13 -9.15
CA GLU A 241 13.99 5.91 -8.18
C GLU A 241 13.98 7.41 -8.43
N HIS A 242 15.09 7.98 -8.90
CA HIS A 242 15.26 9.42 -9.02
C HIS A 242 15.49 9.83 -10.48
N GLY A 243 14.57 10.62 -11.01
CA GLY A 243 14.79 11.41 -12.21
C GLY A 243 15.68 12.61 -11.91
N LEU A 244 16.33 13.15 -12.93
CA LEU A 244 17.25 14.28 -12.81
C LEU A 244 16.71 15.51 -13.56
N PRO A 245 16.91 16.74 -13.02
CA PRO A 245 16.43 17.97 -13.64
C PRO A 245 17.24 18.32 -14.88
N SER A 246 16.55 18.47 -15.99
CA SER A 246 17.16 18.81 -17.28
C SER A 246 17.95 20.12 -17.23
N VAL A 247 19.16 20.11 -17.77
CA VAL A 247 20.04 21.28 -17.89
C VAL A 247 20.22 21.66 -19.36
N LYS A 248 20.15 22.96 -19.65
CA LYS A 248 20.41 23.47 -21.00
C LYS A 248 21.92 23.43 -21.29
N SER A 249 22.29 22.71 -22.35
CA SER A 249 23.65 22.60 -22.86
C SER A 249 24.06 23.82 -23.69
N HIS A 250 25.37 24.00 -23.87
CA HIS A 250 25.95 25.04 -24.73
C HIS A 250 25.48 24.96 -26.19
N ASN A 251 25.17 23.75 -26.67
CA ASN A 251 24.70 23.51 -28.03
C ASN A 251 23.20 23.74 -28.21
N GLY A 252 22.51 24.23 -27.16
CA GLY A 252 21.07 24.50 -27.18
C GLY A 252 20.19 23.28 -26.89
N THR A 253 20.76 22.08 -26.78
CA THR A 253 20.07 20.85 -26.36
C THR A 253 19.84 20.84 -24.85
N PHE A 254 18.93 19.98 -24.40
CA PHE A 254 18.61 19.74 -23.00
C PHE A 254 19.15 18.38 -22.61
N GLN A 255 19.91 18.28 -21.51
CA GLN A 255 20.56 17.04 -21.12
C GLN A 255 20.77 16.93 -19.62
N ASP A 256 20.98 15.70 -19.16
CA ASP A 256 21.52 15.42 -17.83
C ASP A 256 22.30 14.09 -17.82
N SER A 257 23.13 13.88 -16.79
CA SER A 257 24.04 12.74 -16.66
C SER A 257 23.74 11.91 -15.41
N PHE A 258 23.38 10.64 -15.63
CA PHE A 258 23.17 9.65 -14.59
C PHE A 258 24.50 8.98 -14.23
N HIS A 259 24.94 9.18 -12.99
CA HIS A 259 26.11 8.51 -12.44
C HIS A 259 25.71 7.16 -11.82
N LEU A 260 26.04 6.08 -12.50
CA LEU A 260 25.93 4.73 -11.97
C LEU A 260 27.17 4.49 -11.10
N GLY A 261 26.96 4.34 -9.78
CA GLY A 261 28.02 4.07 -8.82
C GLY A 261 28.73 2.72 -9.03
N PRO A 262 29.62 2.30 -8.11
CA PRO A 262 30.57 1.19 -8.32
C PRO A 262 29.90 -0.19 -8.48
N MET A 263 28.60 -0.28 -8.19
CA MET A 263 27.77 -1.46 -8.35
C MET A 263 26.89 -1.33 -9.59
N VAL A 264 27.49 -0.97 -10.73
CA VAL A 264 26.82 -0.96 -12.03
C VAL A 264 26.28 -2.35 -12.29
N GLN A 265 25.00 -2.42 -12.63
CA GLN A 265 24.37 -3.70 -12.94
C GLN A 265 24.28 -3.85 -14.46
N ALA A 266 24.69 -4.99 -14.98
CA ALA A 266 24.53 -5.31 -16.39
C ALA A 266 23.05 -5.26 -16.78
N GLY A 267 22.78 -4.93 -18.04
CA GLY A 267 21.42 -4.93 -18.59
C GLY A 267 21.16 -3.82 -19.60
N ASN A 268 19.90 -3.78 -20.03
CA ASN A 268 19.41 -2.83 -21.03
C ASN A 268 18.91 -1.55 -20.34
N TYR A 269 19.60 -0.44 -20.59
CA TYR A 269 19.25 0.88 -20.12
C TYR A 269 18.53 1.69 -21.20
N ARG A 270 17.52 2.45 -20.79
CA ARG A 270 16.80 3.40 -21.63
C ARG A 270 16.54 4.67 -20.86
N CYS A 271 16.51 5.80 -21.55
CA CYS A 271 16.15 7.08 -20.95
C CYS A 271 14.86 7.67 -21.54
N TYR A 272 14.23 8.52 -20.73
CA TYR A 272 12.93 9.12 -20.98
C TYR A 272 12.95 10.57 -20.54
N GLY A 273 12.14 11.41 -21.18
CA GLY A 273 11.89 12.78 -20.75
C GLY A 273 10.48 12.95 -20.20
N SER A 274 10.29 13.89 -19.27
CA SER A 274 8.97 14.27 -18.74
C SER A 274 8.91 15.76 -18.40
N PHE A 275 7.69 16.26 -18.21
CA PHE A 275 7.42 17.63 -17.79
C PHE A 275 7.05 17.67 -16.31
N ARG A 276 7.37 18.78 -15.63
CA ARG A 276 7.18 18.97 -14.18
C ARG A 276 5.72 18.78 -13.75
N ASN A 277 4.78 19.16 -14.60
CA ASN A 277 3.34 19.03 -14.32
C ASN A 277 2.77 17.63 -14.62
N SER A 278 3.59 16.73 -15.17
CA SER A 278 3.17 15.40 -15.64
C SER A 278 4.23 14.34 -15.32
N SER A 279 4.62 14.22 -14.07
CA SER A 279 5.70 13.32 -13.61
C SER A 279 5.45 11.83 -13.90
N HIS A 280 4.19 11.43 -14.10
CA HIS A 280 3.80 10.06 -14.48
C HIS A 280 3.71 9.84 -16.00
N LEU A 281 3.88 10.89 -16.82
CA LEU A 281 3.82 10.82 -18.27
C LEU A 281 5.20 11.04 -18.89
N TRP A 282 5.71 10.00 -19.53
CA TRP A 282 7.07 9.95 -20.04
C TRP A 282 7.06 9.89 -21.57
N SER A 283 8.16 10.33 -22.17
CA SER A 283 8.38 10.23 -23.61
C SER A 283 8.39 8.78 -24.10
N THR A 284 8.40 8.60 -25.41
CA THR A 284 8.87 7.36 -26.02
C THR A 284 10.28 7.05 -25.50
N PRO A 285 10.61 5.77 -25.20
CA PRO A 285 11.96 5.40 -24.78
C PRO A 285 13.03 5.76 -25.81
N SER A 286 14.23 6.10 -25.32
CA SER A 286 15.43 6.11 -26.14
C SER A 286 15.70 4.72 -26.74
N ASP A 287 16.60 4.68 -27.73
CA ASP A 287 17.19 3.41 -28.14
C ASP A 287 17.90 2.76 -26.95
N HIS A 288 17.92 1.42 -26.94
CA HIS A 288 18.52 0.70 -25.83
C HIS A 288 20.04 0.87 -25.81
N LEU A 289 20.60 0.92 -24.61
CA LEU A 289 22.03 0.83 -24.38
C LEU A 289 22.29 -0.34 -23.45
N TYR A 290 22.91 -1.41 -23.96
CA TYR A 290 23.26 -2.56 -23.14
C TYR A 290 24.63 -2.34 -22.50
N ILE A 291 24.70 -2.43 -21.17
CA ILE A 291 25.96 -2.35 -20.42
C ILE A 291 26.40 -3.75 -20.04
N LEU A 292 27.63 -4.10 -20.40
CA LEU A 292 28.30 -5.31 -19.95
C LEU A 292 29.18 -5.00 -18.74
N VAL A 293 29.12 -5.85 -17.72
CA VAL A 293 30.00 -5.76 -16.55
C VAL A 293 30.98 -6.92 -16.58
N THR A 294 32.29 -6.63 -16.55
CA THR A 294 33.37 -7.61 -16.61
C THR A 294 34.16 -7.62 -15.29
N GLY A 295 34.88 -8.71 -15.01
CA GLY A 295 35.67 -8.85 -13.78
C GLY A 295 35.04 -9.76 -12.73
N ASN A 296 35.89 -10.43 -11.96
CA ASN A 296 35.48 -11.36 -10.92
C ASN A 296 35.00 -10.56 -9.71
N CYS A 297 33.69 -10.39 -9.61
CA CYS A 297 33.03 -9.93 -8.41
C CYS A 297 33.36 -10.86 -7.22
N THR A 298 34.30 -10.49 -6.36
CA THR A 298 34.45 -11.14 -5.05
C THR A 298 33.34 -10.75 -4.07
N SER A 299 32.57 -9.69 -4.37
CA SER A 299 31.39 -9.27 -3.57
C SER A 299 30.03 -9.60 -4.22
N CYS A 300 29.96 -9.91 -5.51
CA CYS A 300 28.69 -10.24 -6.18
C CYS A 300 28.27 -11.71 -6.03
N THR A 301 28.96 -12.47 -5.17
CA THR A 301 28.56 -13.84 -4.79
C THR A 301 27.81 -13.93 -3.44
N GLU A 302 27.57 -12.82 -2.72
CA GLU A 302 26.84 -12.88 -1.44
C GLU A 302 25.77 -11.80 -1.23
N ALA A 303 25.11 -11.36 -2.31
CA ALA A 303 23.88 -10.58 -2.18
C ALA A 303 22.84 -11.03 -3.22
N ASP A 304 22.35 -12.28 -3.10
CA ASP A 304 20.92 -12.57 -3.32
C ASP A 304 20.42 -14.02 -3.08
N PHE A 305 21.24 -15.01 -2.68
CA PHE A 305 20.67 -16.35 -2.36
C PHE A 305 21.24 -17.08 -1.12
N THR A 306 22.32 -16.61 -0.49
CA THR A 306 22.99 -17.34 0.60
C THR A 306 22.81 -16.73 2.00
N THR A 307 22.48 -15.44 2.12
CA THR A 307 22.28 -14.79 3.43
C THR A 307 20.90 -15.03 4.03
N ASN A 308 19.85 -15.22 3.21
CA ASN A 308 18.52 -15.58 3.71
C ASN A 308 18.47 -17.03 4.21
N ASN A 309 19.13 -17.97 3.52
CA ASN A 309 19.20 -19.36 3.98
C ASN A 309 20.11 -19.54 5.20
N ARG A 310 21.24 -18.82 5.33
CA ARG A 310 22.09 -18.94 6.53
C ARG A 310 21.44 -18.35 7.77
N ARG A 311 20.71 -17.23 7.66
CA ARG A 311 19.93 -16.65 8.77
C ARG A 311 18.70 -17.51 9.11
N ASN A 312 17.97 -18.02 8.12
CA ASN A 312 16.86 -18.95 8.36
C ASN A 312 17.34 -20.28 8.95
N LEU A 313 18.49 -20.81 8.53
CA LEU A 313 19.06 -22.04 9.10
C LEU A 313 19.51 -21.82 10.56
N HIS A 314 20.16 -20.68 10.87
CA HIS A 314 20.51 -20.35 12.25
C HIS A 314 19.26 -20.10 13.13
N MET A 315 18.22 -19.46 12.59
CA MET A 315 16.93 -19.25 13.29
C MET A 315 16.19 -20.58 13.48
N LEU A 316 16.19 -21.48 12.49
CA LEU A 316 15.54 -22.79 12.56
C LEU A 316 16.27 -23.75 13.51
N ILE A 317 17.61 -23.73 13.51
CA ILE A 317 18.44 -24.44 14.49
C ILE A 317 18.19 -23.86 15.89
N GLY A 318 18.12 -22.53 16.03
CA GLY A 318 17.78 -21.88 17.29
C GLY A 318 16.41 -22.29 17.83
N LEU A 319 15.37 -22.23 16.98
CA LEU A 319 14.02 -22.68 17.32
C LEU A 319 13.99 -24.16 17.69
N SER A 320 14.67 -25.03 16.95
CA SER A 320 14.77 -26.46 17.27
C SER A 320 15.42 -26.70 18.64
N VAL A 321 16.56 -26.05 18.92
CA VAL A 321 17.26 -26.18 20.21
C VAL A 321 16.40 -25.66 21.36
N THR A 322 15.71 -24.52 21.19
CA THR A 322 14.81 -23.99 22.22
C THR A 322 13.62 -24.91 22.49
N MET A 323 13.01 -25.50 21.46
CA MET A 323 11.91 -26.45 21.61
C MET A 323 12.37 -27.75 22.30
N ILE A 324 13.56 -28.26 21.97
CA ILE A 324 14.16 -29.41 22.65
C ILE A 324 14.42 -29.09 24.12
N LEU A 325 14.95 -27.90 24.43
CA LEU A 325 15.19 -27.47 25.82
C LEU A 325 13.88 -27.39 26.61
N VAL A 326 12.85 -26.76 26.04
CA VAL A 326 11.52 -26.66 26.67
C VAL A 326 10.93 -28.05 26.91
N PHE A 327 11.05 -28.96 25.94
CA PHE A 327 10.57 -30.33 26.10
C PHE A 327 11.32 -31.08 27.21
N LEU A 328 12.65 -30.93 27.28
CA LEU A 328 13.45 -31.50 28.37
C LEU A 328 13.08 -30.92 29.73
N ILE A 329 12.81 -29.61 29.82
CA ILE A 329 12.34 -28.97 31.06
C ILE A 329 10.97 -29.53 31.46
N ILE A 330 10.04 -29.71 30.52
CA ILE A 330 8.73 -30.33 30.78
C ILE A 330 8.90 -31.78 31.26
N LEU A 331 9.79 -32.56 30.63
CA LEU A 331 10.09 -33.93 31.04
C LEU A 331 10.73 -33.99 32.43
N ILE A 332 11.65 -33.08 32.76
CA ILE A 332 12.23 -32.98 34.10
C ILE A 332 11.14 -32.60 35.11
N TYR A 333 10.29 -31.63 34.79
CA TYR A 333 9.23 -31.19 35.68
C TYR A 333 8.20 -32.30 35.94
N SER A 334 7.82 -33.06 34.91
CA SER A 334 6.93 -34.22 35.04
C SER A 334 7.61 -35.41 35.73
N CYS A 335 8.91 -35.65 35.53
CA CYS A 335 9.66 -36.63 36.32
C CYS A 335 9.78 -36.22 37.79
N CYS A 336 9.99 -34.93 38.08
CA CYS A 336 10.04 -34.39 39.42
C CYS A 336 8.68 -34.44 40.10
N SER A 337 7.58 -34.15 39.38
CA SER A 337 6.23 -34.29 39.93
C SER A 337 5.88 -35.77 40.20
N ALA A 338 6.32 -36.69 39.33
CA ALA A 338 6.16 -38.13 39.54
C ALA A 338 7.01 -38.68 40.70
N LYS A 339 8.20 -38.13 40.95
CA LYS A 339 8.98 -38.43 42.17
C LYS A 339 8.33 -37.85 43.42
N LYS A 340 7.70 -36.67 43.30
CA LYS A 340 6.97 -36.04 44.41
C LYS A 340 5.70 -36.83 44.75
N SER A 341 4.97 -37.36 43.76
CA SER A 341 3.82 -38.24 44.01
C SER A 341 4.25 -39.57 44.66
N LYS A 342 5.32 -40.21 44.19
CA LYS A 342 5.84 -41.45 44.81
C LYS A 342 6.34 -41.27 46.25
N SER A 343 6.97 -40.14 46.57
CA SER A 343 7.40 -39.83 47.94
C SER A 343 6.22 -39.48 48.86
N GLN A 344 5.18 -38.86 48.33
CA GLN A 344 3.96 -38.55 49.07
C GLN A 344 3.07 -39.80 49.29
N GLU A 345 3.10 -40.75 48.37
CA GLU A 345 2.44 -42.06 48.48
C GLU A 345 3.14 -42.97 49.51
N GLN A 346 4.49 -43.02 49.53
CA GLN A 346 5.25 -43.71 50.58
C GLN A 346 5.10 -43.07 51.97
N ALA A 347 5.00 -41.73 52.07
CA ALA A 347 4.74 -41.05 53.33
C ALA A 347 3.34 -41.39 53.88
N SER A 348 2.33 -41.44 53.01
CA SER A 348 0.95 -41.80 53.38
C SER A 348 0.83 -43.27 53.83
N GLU A 349 1.54 -44.18 53.16
CA GLU A 349 1.54 -45.61 53.51
C GLU A 349 2.27 -45.89 54.85
N SER A 350 3.33 -45.13 55.15
CA SER A 350 4.02 -45.17 56.45
C SER A 350 3.16 -44.63 57.61
N HIS A 351 2.33 -43.61 57.34
CA HIS A 351 1.40 -43.06 58.32
C HIS A 351 0.25 -44.05 58.57
N LEU A 352 -0.27 -44.72 57.53
CA LEU A 352 -1.33 -45.72 57.65
C LEU A 352 -0.87 -46.99 58.40
N THR A 353 0.39 -47.41 58.22
CA THR A 353 0.96 -48.53 59.00
C THR A 353 1.24 -48.16 60.46
N THR A 354 1.59 -46.91 60.75
CA THR A 354 1.75 -46.42 62.13
C THR A 354 0.40 -46.37 62.86
N VAL A 355 -0.65 -45.89 62.20
CA VAL A 355 -2.02 -45.88 62.75
C VAL A 355 -2.56 -47.30 62.96
N ARG A 356 -2.32 -48.24 62.03
CA ARG A 356 -2.69 -49.65 62.22
C ARG A 356 -1.98 -50.31 63.41
N LYS A 357 -0.69 -50.02 63.62
CA LYS A 357 0.06 -50.52 64.79
C LYS A 357 -0.41 -49.93 66.12
N GLN A 358 -0.93 -48.70 66.13
CA GLN A 358 -1.53 -48.14 67.35
C GLN A 358 -2.89 -48.78 67.69
N VAL A 359 -3.73 -49.05 66.69
CA VAL A 359 -5.05 -49.69 66.90
C VAL A 359 -4.91 -51.16 67.36
N GLN A 360 -3.84 -51.84 66.95
CA GLN A 360 -3.59 -53.24 67.33
C GLN A 360 -2.94 -53.38 68.72
N ARG A 361 -2.48 -52.28 69.32
CA ARG A 361 -1.94 -52.23 70.68
C ARG A 361 -2.99 -51.82 71.73
N SER A 362 -4.20 -51.46 71.30
CA SER A 362 -5.34 -51.10 72.15
C SER A 362 -6.44 -52.16 72.18
N ARG A 363 -6.10 -53.43 71.92
CA ARG A 363 -7.02 -54.57 72.00
C ARG A 363 -6.55 -55.57 73.04
#